data_AF-A0A7C6WB79-F1
#
_entry.id   AF-A0A7C6WB79-F1
#
_cell.length_a   1.000
_cell.length_b   1.000
_cell.length_c   1.000
_cell.angle_alpha   90.00
_cell.angle_beta   90.00
_cell.angle_gamma   90.00
#
_symmetry.space_group_name_H-M   'P 1'
#
loop_
_entity.id
_entity.type
_entity.pdbx_description
1 polymer ?
#
loop_
_entity_poly.entity_id
_entity_poly.type
_entity_poly.pdbx_seq_one_letter_code
_entity_poly.pdbx_strand_id
1 'polypeptide(L)'
;MRIIEKIGTGTGKGDSGTGGDVVAEDLQIMKDDAKSREEIGQYLKRVREEKGISLRTVAEETKIRVRYLKALEEGDYATLPGNVYARGFLRNYARFLGVELPRHQSIIPTKARGEVPEQQTVVIKPTRRPGQRSGLRVLLLLLLAGIVVI
;
A
#
# COMPACT_ATOMS: atom_id res chain seq x y z
N MET A 1 -32.73 51.19 -41.83
CA MET A 1 -31.26 51.07 -41.81
C MET A 1 -30.87 50.54 -40.43
N ARG A 2 -30.38 49.27 -40.37
CA ARG A 2 -29.91 48.46 -39.19
C ARG A 2 -31.02 48.02 -38.21
N ILE A 3 -31.43 46.75 -38.01
CA ILE A 3 -30.83 45.40 -37.81
C ILE A 3 -29.95 45.30 -36.55
N ILE A 4 -30.42 44.65 -35.45
CA ILE A 4 -29.97 43.35 -34.85
C ILE A 4 -30.49 43.11 -33.39
N GLU A 5 -31.05 41.91 -33.15
CA GLU A 5 -30.97 40.97 -32.00
C GLU A 5 -31.26 41.45 -30.54
N LYS A 6 -31.90 40.70 -29.62
CA LYS A 6 -31.95 39.25 -29.37
C LYS A 6 -33.07 38.92 -28.38
N ILE A 7 -33.81 37.83 -28.60
CA ILE A 7 -34.93 37.31 -27.78
C ILE A 7 -34.55 35.96 -27.17
N GLY A 8 -35.14 35.63 -26.01
CA GLY A 8 -35.20 34.29 -25.40
C GLY A 8 -34.49 34.21 -24.04
N THR A 9 -35.09 34.36 -22.85
CA THR A 9 -36.22 33.68 -22.17
C THR A 9 -36.12 32.15 -22.11
N GLY A 10 -35.98 31.61 -20.89
CA GLY A 10 -36.05 30.19 -20.57
C GLY A 10 -35.50 29.91 -19.17
N THR A 11 -36.20 30.32 -18.11
CA THR A 11 -37.02 29.43 -17.25
C THR A 11 -36.20 28.37 -16.51
N GLY A 12 -36.01 28.61 -15.21
CA GLY A 12 -35.64 27.56 -14.27
C GLY A 12 -36.74 26.52 -14.14
N LYS A 13 -36.34 25.25 -14.07
CA LYS A 13 -37.16 24.14 -13.62
C LYS A 13 -36.29 23.17 -12.86
N GLY A 14 -36.55 23.06 -11.56
CA GLY A 14 -35.98 22.02 -10.72
C GLY A 14 -36.67 20.68 -10.96
N ASP A 15 -35.90 19.66 -10.60
CA ASP A 15 -36.27 18.33 -10.12
C ASP A 15 -36.62 17.22 -11.12
N SER A 16 -35.90 16.10 -10.93
CA SER A 16 -36.36 14.70 -10.82
C SER A 16 -35.71 13.70 -11.79
N GLY A 17 -34.86 12.82 -11.22
CA GLY A 17 -34.11 11.74 -11.88
C GLY A 17 -32.63 12.12 -12.08
N THR A 18 -31.64 11.58 -11.37
CA THR A 18 -31.29 10.14 -11.30
C THR A 18 -30.45 9.90 -10.04
N GLY A 19 -31.07 9.35 -8.98
CA GLY A 19 -30.39 9.02 -7.72
C GLY A 19 -30.04 7.54 -7.55
N GLY A 20 -30.18 6.72 -8.60
CA GLY A 20 -30.04 5.26 -8.52
C GLY A 20 -28.72 4.68 -9.07
N ASP A 21 -28.08 5.35 -10.03
CA ASP A 21 -26.99 4.72 -10.80
C ASP A 21 -25.58 5.09 -10.33
N VAL A 22 -25.43 6.24 -9.65
CA VAL A 22 -24.12 6.71 -9.13
C VAL A 22 -23.57 5.88 -7.96
N VAL A 23 -24.42 5.10 -7.27
CA VAL A 23 -24.00 4.27 -6.13
C VAL A 23 -23.40 2.91 -6.55
N ALA A 24 -23.76 2.40 -7.74
CA ALA A 24 -23.26 1.11 -8.21
C ALA A 24 -21.80 1.20 -8.68
N GLU A 25 -21.43 2.29 -9.35
CA GLU A 25 -20.05 2.55 -9.80
C GLU A 25 -19.08 2.74 -8.62
N ASP A 26 -19.48 3.52 -7.60
CA ASP A 26 -18.68 3.74 -6.39
C ASP A 26 -18.40 2.43 -5.63
N LEU A 27 -19.37 1.50 -5.60
CA LEU A 27 -19.20 0.21 -4.95
C LEU A 27 -18.28 -0.73 -5.73
N GLN A 28 -18.25 -0.62 -7.06
CA GLN A 28 -17.38 -1.43 -7.92
C GLN A 28 -15.91 -1.02 -7.75
N ILE A 29 -15.64 0.29 -7.71
CA ILE A 29 -14.29 0.86 -7.51
C ILE A 29 -13.69 0.40 -6.17
N MET A 30 -14.48 0.41 -5.10
CA MET A 30 -14.01 -0.02 -3.77
C MET A 30 -13.71 -1.53 -3.70
N LYS A 31 -14.46 -2.35 -4.46
CA LYS A 31 -14.24 -3.79 -4.55
C LYS A 31 -12.98 -4.12 -5.33
N ASP A 32 -12.71 -3.39 -6.41
CA ASP A 32 -11.50 -3.55 -7.21
C ASP A 32 -10.25 -3.20 -6.40
N ASP A 33 -10.28 -2.10 -5.64
CA ASP A 33 -9.20 -1.71 -4.72
C ASP A 33 -8.97 -2.74 -3.59
N ALA A 34 -10.04 -3.33 -3.06
CA ALA A 34 -9.94 -4.39 -2.04
C ALA A 34 -9.32 -5.67 -2.62
N LYS A 35 -9.76 -6.07 -3.81
CA LYS A 35 -9.23 -7.24 -4.51
C LYS A 35 -7.75 -7.08 -4.83
N SER A 36 -7.32 -5.94 -5.38
CA SER A 36 -5.91 -5.67 -5.65
C SER A 36 -5.06 -5.67 -4.38
N ARG A 37 -5.58 -5.15 -3.26
CA ARG A 37 -4.89 -5.19 -1.97
C ARG A 37 -4.66 -6.61 -1.45
N GLU A 38 -5.68 -7.46 -1.58
CA GLU A 38 -5.59 -8.87 -1.20
C GLU A 38 -4.59 -9.62 -2.08
N GLU A 39 -4.65 -9.45 -3.39
CA GLU A 39 -3.71 -10.07 -4.35
C GLU A 39 -2.25 -9.69 -4.04
N ILE A 40 -1.99 -8.43 -3.72
CA ILE A 40 -0.65 -7.97 -3.31
C ILE A 40 -0.25 -8.61 -1.97
N GLY A 41 -1.16 -8.67 -1.00
CA GLY A 41 -0.92 -9.31 0.30
C GLY A 41 -0.52 -10.78 0.16
N GLN A 42 -1.31 -11.53 -0.62
CA GLN A 42 -1.05 -12.94 -0.93
C GLN A 42 0.27 -13.14 -1.68
N TYR A 43 0.62 -12.23 -2.60
CA TYR A 43 1.90 -12.27 -3.30
C TYR A 43 3.07 -12.08 -2.33
N LEU A 44 3.03 -11.09 -1.44
CA LEU A 44 4.09 -10.87 -0.44
C LEU A 44 4.21 -12.05 0.53
N LYS A 45 3.08 -12.63 0.94
CA LYS A 45 3.06 -13.85 1.75
C LYS A 45 3.81 -14.99 1.08
N ARG A 46 3.49 -15.26 -0.19
CA ARG A 46 4.13 -16.32 -0.98
C ARG A 46 5.64 -16.11 -1.05
N VAL A 47 6.09 -14.91 -1.39
CA VAL A 47 7.53 -14.58 -1.47
C VAL A 47 8.21 -14.75 -0.10
N ARG A 48 7.57 -14.37 1.00
CA ARG A 48 8.09 -14.59 2.36
C ARG A 48 8.25 -16.09 2.65
N GLU A 49 7.24 -16.88 2.34
CA GLU A 49 7.19 -18.32 2.61
C GLU A 49 8.19 -19.09 1.76
N GLU A 50 8.32 -18.76 0.47
CA GLU A 50 9.35 -19.30 -0.44
C GLU A 50 10.77 -19.03 0.07
N LYS A 51 10.99 -17.91 0.76
CA LYS A 51 12.27 -17.57 1.40
C LYS A 51 12.45 -18.19 2.79
N GLY A 52 11.46 -18.92 3.31
CA GLY A 52 11.49 -19.51 4.64
C GLY A 52 11.54 -18.49 5.79
N ILE A 53 11.07 -17.26 5.55
CA ILE A 53 11.16 -16.18 6.55
C ILE A 53 9.90 -16.17 7.43
N SER A 54 10.09 -16.13 8.76
CA SER A 54 8.97 -16.01 9.70
C SER A 54 8.45 -14.57 9.78
N LEU A 55 7.15 -14.39 10.07
CA LEU A 55 6.60 -13.05 10.34
C LEU A 55 7.30 -12.35 11.51
N ARG A 56 7.82 -13.11 12.49
CA ARG A 56 8.57 -12.56 13.63
C ARG A 56 9.90 -11.94 13.17
N THR A 57 10.62 -12.60 12.27
CA THR A 57 11.85 -12.07 11.65
C THR A 57 11.56 -10.79 10.86
N VAL A 58 10.50 -10.78 10.05
CA VAL A 58 10.08 -9.57 9.33
C VAL A 58 9.77 -8.44 10.32
N ALA A 59 9.04 -8.73 11.41
CA ALA A 59 8.68 -7.75 12.42
C ALA A 59 9.91 -7.15 13.12
N GLU A 60 10.90 -7.98 13.45
CA GLU A 60 12.15 -7.55 14.08
C GLU A 60 12.95 -6.61 13.17
N GLU A 61 13.01 -6.89 11.88
CA GLU A 61 13.78 -6.12 10.90
C GLU A 61 13.06 -4.84 10.44
N THR A 62 11.76 -4.94 10.18
CA THR A 62 10.96 -3.81 9.66
C THR A 62 10.40 -2.91 10.75
N LYS A 63 10.41 -3.36 12.01
CA LYS A 63 9.73 -2.73 13.16
C LYS A 63 8.21 -2.62 13.01
N ILE A 64 7.62 -3.43 12.12
CA ILE A 64 6.18 -3.55 11.97
C ILE A 64 5.70 -4.70 12.85
N ARG A 65 4.68 -4.48 13.69
CA ARG A 65 4.15 -5.55 14.56
C ARG A 65 3.64 -6.72 13.72
N VAL A 66 3.85 -7.95 14.19
CA VAL A 66 3.40 -9.19 13.52
C VAL A 66 1.93 -9.14 13.12
N ARG A 67 1.05 -8.62 13.99
CA ARG A 67 -0.39 -8.47 13.70
C ARG A 67 -0.67 -7.66 12.43
N TYR A 68 0.14 -6.64 12.15
CA TYR A 68 -0.03 -5.78 10.97
C TYR A 68 0.56 -6.41 9.72
N LEU A 69 1.64 -7.18 9.85
CA LEU A 69 2.17 -7.96 8.72
C LEU A 69 1.17 -9.04 8.30
N LYS A 70 0.57 -9.75 9.27
CA LYS A 70 -0.50 -10.71 9.02
C LYS A 70 -1.69 -10.04 8.32
N ALA A 71 -2.14 -8.89 8.83
CA ALA A 71 -3.22 -8.12 8.23
C ALA A 71 -2.91 -7.69 6.77
N LEU A 72 -1.66 -7.32 6.47
CA LEU A 72 -1.24 -7.02 5.09
C LEU A 72 -1.30 -8.26 4.19
N GLU A 73 -0.88 -9.42 4.68
CA GLU A 73 -0.94 -10.69 3.92
C GLU A 73 -2.37 -11.15 3.66
N GLU A 74 -3.29 -10.82 4.56
CA GLU A 74 -4.72 -11.17 4.48
C GLU A 74 -5.57 -10.12 3.78
N GLY A 75 -5.00 -8.98 3.37
CA GLY A 75 -5.77 -7.87 2.81
C GLY A 75 -6.69 -7.17 3.84
N ASP A 76 -6.50 -7.40 5.13
CA ASP A 76 -7.28 -6.79 6.21
C ASP A 76 -6.71 -5.41 6.60
N TYR A 77 -7.02 -4.41 5.80
CA TYR A 77 -6.56 -3.04 6.05
C TYR A 77 -7.31 -2.37 7.20
N ALA A 78 -8.42 -2.93 7.68
CA ALA A 78 -9.18 -2.40 8.82
C ALA A 78 -8.44 -2.58 10.15
N THR A 79 -7.62 -3.64 10.27
CA THR A 79 -6.75 -3.89 11.43
C THR A 79 -5.54 -2.93 11.52
N LEU A 80 -5.20 -2.24 10.43
CA LEU A 80 -4.05 -1.34 10.39
C LEU A 80 -4.36 -0.02 11.15
N PRO A 81 -3.34 0.67 11.72
CA PRO A 81 -3.54 1.88 12.53
C PRO A 81 -3.88 3.13 11.67
N GLY A 82 -4.76 2.99 10.68
CA GLY A 82 -5.14 4.02 9.72
C GLY A 82 -4.43 3.88 8.37
N ASN A 83 -5.08 4.43 7.33
CA ASN A 83 -4.65 4.30 5.93
C ASN A 83 -3.25 4.88 5.63
N VAL A 84 -2.83 5.89 6.38
CA VAL A 84 -1.52 6.53 6.21
C VAL A 84 -0.37 5.55 6.48
N TYR A 85 -0.52 4.70 7.52
CA TYR A 85 0.51 3.73 7.90
C TYR A 85 0.55 2.53 6.97
N ALA A 86 -0.60 2.11 6.48
CA ALA A 86 -0.73 0.92 5.66
C ALA A 86 0.15 0.97 4.40
N ARG A 87 0.27 2.14 3.74
CA ARG A 87 1.13 2.32 2.56
C ARG A 87 2.61 2.27 2.94
N GLY A 88 2.96 2.82 4.10
CA GLY A 88 4.31 2.74 4.66
C GLY A 88 4.71 1.30 4.96
N PHE A 89 3.84 0.56 5.63
CA PHE A 89 4.08 -0.83 6.01
C PHE A 89 4.19 -1.74 4.80
N LEU A 90 3.28 -1.64 3.83
CA LEU A 90 3.30 -2.45 2.62
C LEU A 90 4.61 -2.27 1.84
N ARG A 91 5.06 -1.03 1.66
CA ARG A 91 6.34 -0.74 0.97
C ARG A 91 7.56 -1.20 1.75
N ASN A 92 7.56 -1.04 3.06
CA ASN A 92 8.68 -1.49 3.89
C ASN A 92 8.78 -3.02 3.88
N TYR A 93 7.64 -3.71 3.91
CA TYR A 93 7.58 -5.15 3.82
C TYR A 93 8.04 -5.67 2.45
N ALA A 94 7.54 -5.09 1.36
CA ALA A 94 7.99 -5.43 0.00
C ALA A 94 9.51 -5.20 -0.17
N ARG A 95 10.02 -4.06 0.31
CA ARG A 95 11.46 -3.77 0.28
C ARG A 95 12.28 -4.78 1.07
N PHE A 96 11.83 -5.18 2.26
CA PHE A 96 12.48 -6.21 3.05
C PHE A 96 12.55 -7.55 2.28
N LEU A 97 11.48 -7.89 1.57
CA LEU A 97 11.42 -9.07 0.71
C LEU A 97 12.15 -8.89 -0.64
N GLY A 98 12.73 -7.72 -0.94
CA GLY A 98 13.35 -7.45 -2.24
C GLY A 98 12.37 -7.40 -3.41
N VAL A 99 11.10 -7.10 -3.12
CA VAL A 99 10.01 -6.95 -4.10
C VAL A 99 9.84 -5.47 -4.43
N GLU A 100 9.80 -5.16 -5.73
CA GLU A 100 9.43 -3.83 -6.21
C GLU A 100 7.92 -3.77 -6.48
N LEU A 101 7.22 -2.92 -5.73
CA LEU A 101 5.81 -2.61 -6.01
C LEU A 101 5.71 -1.39 -6.92
N PRO A 102 4.76 -1.36 -7.88
CA PRO A 102 4.51 -0.19 -8.70
C PRO A 102 4.29 1.07 -7.83
N ARG A 103 4.98 2.16 -8.17
CA ARG A 103 4.92 3.41 -7.38
C ARG A 103 3.58 4.13 -7.47
N HIS A 104 2.78 3.79 -8.48
CA HIS A 104 1.62 4.56 -8.87
C HIS A 104 0.43 3.61 -9.03
N GLN A 105 -0.38 3.51 -7.98
CA GLN A 105 -1.83 3.56 -8.05
C GLN A 105 -2.40 3.49 -6.63
N SER A 106 -3.67 3.84 -6.54
CA SER A 106 -4.57 4.03 -5.42
C SER A 106 -4.72 2.85 -4.44
N ILE A 107 -3.66 2.10 -4.12
CA ILE A 107 -3.77 0.91 -3.23
C ILE A 107 -4.40 1.29 -1.89
N ILE A 108 -4.24 2.53 -1.43
CA ILE A 108 -4.87 3.02 -0.20
C ILE A 108 -5.34 4.47 -0.38
N PRO A 109 -6.64 4.77 -0.25
CA PRO A 109 -7.15 6.12 -0.38
C PRO A 109 -6.62 7.02 0.76
N THR A 110 -5.92 8.09 0.36
CA THR A 110 -5.34 9.08 1.28
C THR A 110 -6.41 10.09 1.69
N LYS A 111 -7.34 9.74 2.59
CA LYS A 111 -8.07 10.78 3.33
C LYS A 111 -7.19 11.22 4.50
N ALA A 112 -6.43 12.29 4.28
CA ALA A 112 -5.62 12.93 5.30
C ALA A 112 -6.35 14.18 5.81
N ARG A 113 -7.03 14.09 6.96
CA ARG A 113 -7.27 15.25 7.85
C ARG A 113 -7.78 14.80 9.23
N GLY A 114 -6.91 14.92 10.26
CA GLY A 114 -7.20 14.69 11.69
C GLY A 114 -7.53 13.22 11.97
N GLU A 115 -6.78 12.44 12.72
CA GLU A 115 -6.26 12.65 14.07
C GLU A 115 -4.96 11.83 14.18
N VAL A 116 -3.98 12.30 14.96
CA VAL A 116 -2.81 11.51 15.34
C VAL A 116 -3.19 10.82 16.65
N PRO A 117 -3.43 9.48 16.71
CA PRO A 117 -3.59 8.81 17.98
C PRO A 117 -2.24 8.86 18.71
N GLU A 118 -2.22 9.56 19.83
CA GLU A 118 -1.05 9.91 20.65
C GLU A 118 -0.43 8.71 21.40
N GLN A 119 -0.37 7.50 20.83
CA GLN A 119 0.23 6.35 21.52
C GLN A 119 1.05 5.45 20.59
N GLN A 120 2.04 6.06 19.94
CA GLN A 120 3.38 5.49 19.71
C GLN A 120 4.20 6.57 19.02
N THR A 121 5.07 7.23 19.78
CA THR A 121 6.10 8.11 19.23
C THR A 121 6.97 7.29 18.29
N VAL A 122 6.67 7.34 17.00
CA VAL A 122 7.64 6.96 15.98
C VAL A 122 8.75 7.98 16.10
N VAL A 123 9.80 7.65 16.85
CA VAL A 123 11.05 8.39 16.82
C VAL A 123 11.64 8.17 15.43
N ILE A 124 11.18 8.94 14.46
CA ILE A 124 11.86 9.08 13.18
C ILE A 124 13.07 9.97 13.46
N LYS A 125 14.14 9.39 14.00
CA LYS A 125 15.47 9.98 13.80
C LYS A 125 15.83 9.69 12.35
N PRO A 126 15.98 10.71 11.47
CA PRO A 126 16.43 10.46 10.11
C PRO A 126 17.93 10.16 10.18
N THR A 127 18.30 8.91 10.47
CA THR A 127 19.69 8.50 10.29
C THR A 127 19.87 8.24 8.80
N ARG A 128 20.29 9.27 8.05
CA ARG A 128 20.93 9.05 6.76
C ARG A 128 22.17 8.19 7.02
N ARG A 129 22.19 6.96 6.52
CA ARG A 129 23.43 6.23 6.27
C ARG A 129 23.49 5.88 4.78
N PRO A 130 24.35 6.53 3.99
CA PRO A 130 24.69 6.04 2.67
C PRO A 130 25.60 4.82 2.86
N GLY A 131 25.25 3.67 2.27
CA GLY A 131 26.06 2.46 2.49
C GLY A 131 25.39 1.15 2.07
N GLN A 132 24.74 1.17 0.90
CA GLN A 132 24.30 -0.01 0.17
C GLN A 132 25.52 -0.85 -0.24
N ARG A 133 25.81 -1.97 0.44
CA ARG A 133 26.65 -3.08 -0.08
C ARG A 133 26.25 -4.43 0.53
N SER A 134 25.11 -4.97 0.09
CA SER A 134 24.71 -6.36 0.31
C SER A 134 25.40 -7.31 -0.69
N GLY A 135 26.73 -7.36 -0.66
CA GLY A 135 27.53 -8.23 -1.55
C GLY A 135 28.30 -9.35 -0.84
N LEU A 136 28.47 -9.28 0.49
CA LEU A 136 29.40 -10.18 1.18
C LEU A 136 28.76 -11.48 1.68
N ARG A 137 27.43 -11.53 1.82
CA ARG A 137 26.72 -12.74 2.28
C ARG A 137 26.59 -13.83 1.21
N VAL A 138 26.56 -13.45 -0.08
CA VAL A 138 26.54 -14.40 -1.20
C VAL A 138 27.91 -15.06 -1.38
N LEU A 139 29.01 -14.33 -1.12
CA LEU A 139 30.37 -14.86 -1.24
C LEU A 139 30.70 -15.91 -0.16
N LEU A 140 30.13 -15.77 1.05
CA LEU A 140 30.37 -16.68 2.17
C LEU A 140 29.65 -18.03 2.00
N LEU A 141 28.51 -18.06 1.30
CA LEU A 141 27.81 -19.31 0.95
C LEU A 141 28.50 -20.08 -0.19
N LEU A 142 29.16 -19.39 -1.13
CA LEU A 142 29.89 -20.03 -2.22
C LEU A 142 31.25 -20.61 -1.77
N LEU A 143 31.91 -20.04 -0.76
CA LEU A 143 33.14 -20.58 -0.19
C LEU A 143 32.92 -21.91 0.57
N LEU A 144 31.78 -22.07 1.25
CA LEU A 144 31.47 -23.33 1.94
C LEU A 144 31.11 -24.47 0.97
N ALA A 145 30.47 -24.16 -0.16
CA ALA A 145 30.16 -25.17 -1.18
C ALA A 145 31.40 -25.68 -1.93
N GLY A 146 32.44 -24.85 -2.10
CA GLY A 146 33.69 -25.23 -2.76
C GLY A 146 34.62 -26.13 -1.93
N ILE A 147 34.54 -26.07 -0.60
CA ILE A 147 35.36 -26.90 0.31
C ILE A 147 34.81 -28.34 0.41
N VAL A 148 33.54 -28.55 0.09
CA VAL A 148 32.89 -29.88 0.15
C VAL A 148 33.14 -30.72 -1.12
N VAL A 149 33.68 -30.12 -2.18
CA VAL A 149 33.86 -30.77 -3.51
C VAL A 149 35.33 -31.03 -3.87
N ILE A 150 36.28 -30.72 -2.98
CA ILE A 150 37.72 -31.06 -3.10
C ILE A 150 38.05 -32.15 -2.08
#